data_AF-A0A3R7X0E9-F1
#
_entry.id   AF-A0A3R7X0E9-F1
#
_cell.length_a   1.000
_cell.length_b   1.000
_cell.length_c   1.000
_cell.angle_alpha   90.00
_cell.angle_beta   90.00
_cell.angle_gamma   90.00
#
_symmetry.space_group_name_H-M   'P 1'
#
loop_
_entity.id
_entity.type
_entity.pdbx_description
1 polymer ?
#
loop_
_entity_poly.entity_id
_entity_poly.type
_entity_poly.pdbx_seq_one_letter_code
_entity_poly.pdbx_strand_id
1 'polypeptide(L)' 'MSRSPEEDAVVQRILADPELQGILGDPDMQKVLRACQVPGVLSKYMNDKVFGPKIQKLARAGLVQLHP' A
#
# COMPACT_ATOMS: atom_id res chain seq x y z
N MET A 1 -5.51 10.60 21.90
CA MET A 1 -5.85 10.32 20.48
C MET A 1 -6.28 8.88 20.41
N SER A 2 -7.58 8.61 20.26
CA SER A 2 -8.09 7.25 20.10
C SER A 2 -7.87 6.86 18.65
N ARG A 3 -6.93 5.94 18.38
CA ARG A 3 -6.83 5.30 17.07
C ARG A 3 -8.18 4.67 16.76
N SER A 4 -8.72 4.93 15.57
CA SER A 4 -9.95 4.28 15.15
C SER A 4 -9.71 2.77 15.03
N PRO A 5 -10.71 1.91 15.31
CA PRO A 5 -10.56 0.45 15.20
C PRO A 5 -10.08 -0.01 13.82
N GLU A 6 -10.38 0.77 12.77
CA GLU A 6 -9.91 0.54 11.41
C GLU A 6 -8.39 0.71 11.26
N GLU A 7 -7.81 1.74 11.88
CA GLU A 7 -6.36 1.95 11.86
C GLU A 7 -5.63 0.82 12.59
N ASP A 8 -6.20 0.35 13.70
CA ASP A 8 -5.62 -0.75 14.46
C ASP A 8 -5.62 -2.05 13.65
N ALA A 9 -6.73 -2.36 12.97
CA ALA A 9 -6.83 -3.53 12.09
C ALA A 9 -5.81 -3.48 10.93
N VAL A 10 -5.59 -2.30 10.35
CA VAL A 10 -4.57 -2.09 9.31
C VAL A 10 -3.17 -2.30 9.87
N VAL A 11 -2.87 -1.76 11.05
CA VAL A 11 -1.59 -1.96 11.73
C VAL A 11 -1.37 -3.44 12.07
N GLN A 12 -2.36 -4.14 12.60
CA GLN A 12 -2.29 -5.58 12.89
C GLN A 12 -1.97 -6.40 11.63
N ARG A 13 -2.57 -6.05 10.49
CA ARG A 13 -2.28 -6.69 9.19
C ARG A 13 -0.85 -6.45 8.74
N ILE A 14 -0.34 -5.24 8.88
CA ILE A 14 1.06 -4.93 8.59
C ILE A 14 1.97 -5.74 9.51
N LEU A 15 1.70 -5.77 10.80
CA LEU A 15 2.52 -6.50 11.77
C LEU A 15 2.50 -8.01 11.54
N ALA A 16 1.39 -8.56 11.06
CA ALA A 16 1.24 -9.97 10.74
C ALA A 16 1.90 -10.38 9.41
N ASP A 17 2.17 -9.44 8.52
CA ASP A 17 2.71 -9.70 7.18
C ASP A 17 4.09 -9.02 7.00
N PRO A 18 5.20 -9.78 7.11
CA PRO A 18 6.54 -9.22 6.99
C PRO A 18 6.83 -8.65 5.59
N GLU A 19 6.12 -9.11 4.56
CA GLU A 19 6.26 -8.54 3.22
C GLU A 19 5.63 -7.14 3.16
N LEU A 20 4.46 -6.91 3.77
CA LEU A 20 3.87 -5.57 3.89
C LEU A 20 4.80 -4.61 4.64
N GLN A 21 5.42 -5.07 5.72
CA GLN A 21 6.42 -4.27 6.45
C GLN A 21 7.60 -3.90 5.55
N GLY A 22 8.13 -4.87 4.80
CA GLY A 22 9.21 -4.62 3.84
C GLY A 22 8.80 -3.64 2.75
N ILE A 23 7.59 -3.77 2.23
CA ILE A 23 7.03 -2.88 1.20
C ILE A 23 6.86 -1.45 1.73
N LEU A 24 6.39 -1.27 2.98
CA LEU A 24 6.23 0.05 3.60
C LEU A 24 7.57 0.71 3.94
N GLY A 25 8.57 -0.11 4.30
CA GLY A 25 9.93 0.33 4.55
C GLY A 25 10.75 0.62 3.28
N ASP A 26 10.24 0.23 2.10
CA ASP A 26 10.93 0.39 0.83
C ASP A 26 10.86 1.85 0.34
N PRO A 27 12.01 2.52 0.14
CA PRO A 27 12.05 3.93 -0.26
C PRO A 27 11.52 4.17 -1.68
N ASP A 28 11.62 3.19 -2.57
CA ASP A 28 11.05 3.29 -3.91
C ASP A 28 9.53 3.13 -3.86
N MET A 29 9.04 2.24 -2.99
CA MET A 29 7.61 2.10 -2.76
C MET A 29 6.98 3.39 -2.23
N GLN A 30 7.65 4.11 -1.33
CA GLN A 30 7.17 5.43 -0.87
C GLN A 30 7.04 6.44 -2.01
N LYS A 31 7.95 6.41 -3.01
CA LYS A 31 7.82 7.25 -4.21
C LYS A 31 6.62 6.82 -5.05
N VAL A 32 6.43 5.51 -5.22
CA VAL A 32 5.30 4.94 -5.97
C VAL A 32 3.98 5.32 -5.31
N LEU A 33 3.84 5.17 -3.99
CA LEU A 33 2.64 5.57 -3.25
C LEU A 33 2.31 7.05 -3.41
N ARG A 34 3.33 7.92 -3.33
CA ARG A 34 3.15 9.35 -3.60
C ARG A 34 2.70 9.62 -5.03
N ALA A 35 3.25 8.88 -6.00
CA ALA A 35 2.87 9.00 -7.41
C ALA A 35 1.46 8.45 -7.68
N CYS A 36 1.02 7.42 -6.97
CA CYS A 36 -0.31 6.81 -7.07
C CYS A 36 -1.44 7.71 -6.56
N GLN A 37 -1.12 8.80 -5.85
CA GLN A 37 -2.09 9.87 -5.56
C GLN A 37 -2.61 10.54 -6.84
N VAL A 38 -1.86 10.43 -7.95
CA VAL A 38 -2.29 10.92 -9.25
C VAL A 38 -3.15 9.84 -9.94
N PRO A 39 -4.38 10.17 -10.37
CA PRO A 39 -5.23 9.23 -11.09
C PRO A 39 -4.54 8.71 -12.36
N GLY A 40 -4.65 7.40 -12.61
CA GLY A 40 -4.03 6.71 -13.76
C GLY A 40 -2.60 6.22 -13.54
N VAL A 41 -1.85 6.80 -12.60
CA VAL A 41 -0.48 6.37 -12.29
C VAL A 41 -0.46 5.03 -11.54
N LEU A 42 -1.42 4.84 -10.64
CA LEU A 42 -1.61 3.58 -9.92
C LEU A 42 -1.76 2.39 -10.86
N SER A 43 -2.59 2.51 -11.91
CA SER A 43 -2.77 1.47 -12.93
C SER A 43 -1.48 1.16 -13.69
N LYS A 44 -0.65 2.18 -13.95
CA LYS A 44 0.65 2.00 -14.60
C LYS A 44 1.60 1.16 -13.75
N TYR A 45 1.70 1.45 -12.46
CA TYR A 45 2.53 0.67 -11.54
C TYR A 45 1.92 -0.70 -11.20
N MET A 46 0.59 -0.84 -11.23
CA MET A 46 -0.07 -2.14 -11.08
C MET A 46 0.32 -3.12 -12.20
N ASN A 47 0.59 -2.61 -13.41
CA ASN A 47 1.07 -3.41 -14.53
C ASN A 47 2.59 -3.69 -14.47
N ASP A 48 3.30 -3.08 -13.52
CA ASP A 48 4.74 -3.30 -13.34
C ASP A 48 4.99 -4.68 -12.71
N LYS A 49 5.98 -5.42 -13.24
CA LYS A 49 6.31 -6.77 -12.78
C LYS A 49 6.82 -6.79 -11.33
N VAL A 50 7.40 -5.69 -10.85
CA VAL A 50 8.01 -5.57 -9.53
C VAL A 50 7.04 -4.92 -8.55
N PHE A 51 6.45 -3.79 -8.92
CA PHE A 51 5.59 -3.02 -8.02
C PHE A 51 4.13 -3.49 -8.04
N GLY A 52 3.64 -4.05 -9.13
CA GLY A 52 2.27 -4.53 -9.26
C GLY A 52 1.81 -5.45 -8.13
N PRO A 53 2.53 -6.55 -7.82
CA PRO A 53 2.17 -7.42 -6.70
C PRO A 53 2.26 -6.70 -5.34
N LYS A 54 3.23 -5.80 -5.15
CA LYS A 54 3.40 -5.03 -3.90
C LYS A 54 2.19 -4.08 -3.67
N ILE A 55 1.80 -3.34 -4.70
CA ILE A 55 0.65 -2.42 -4.66
C ILE A 55 -0.64 -3.19 -4.39
N GLN A 56 -0.84 -4.31 -5.09
CA GLN A 56 -2.04 -5.14 -4.91
C GLN A 56 -2.14 -5.65 -3.47
N LYS A 57 -1.03 -6.06 -2.85
CA LYS A 57 -0.99 -6.42 -1.43
C LYS A 57 -1.38 -5.27 -0.50
N LEU A 58 -0.80 -4.08 -0.71
CA LEU A 58 -1.17 -2.90 0.09
C LEU A 58 -2.65 -2.52 -0.08
N ALA A 59 -3.18 -2.59 -1.29
CA ALA A 59 -4.59 -2.33 -1.56
C ALA A 59 -5.51 -3.33 -0.84
N ARG A 60 -5.17 -4.63 -0.88
CA ARG A 60 -5.89 -5.69 -0.14
C ARG A 60 -5.81 -5.51 1.39
N ALA A 61 -4.69 -4.97 1.87
CA ALA A 61 -4.50 -4.64 3.27
C ALA A 61 -5.29 -3.39 3.72
N GLY A 62 -5.82 -2.59 2.78
CA GLY A 62 -6.52 -1.34 3.06
C GLY A 62 -5.59 -0.13 3.23
N LEU A 63 -4.31 -0.28 2.88
CA LEU A 63 -3.28 0.77 3.00
C LEU A 63 -3.28 1.72 1.80
N VAL A 64 -3.77 1.25 0.65
CA VAL A 64 -3.92 2.05 -0.56
C VAL A 64 -5.40 2.04 -0.92
N GLN A 65 -6.01 3.21 -0.93
CA GLN A 65 -7.36 3.36 -1.44
C GLN A 65 -7.30 3.53 -2.96
N LEU A 66 -7.81 2.52 -3.67
CA LEU A 66 -8.18 2.64 -5.07
C LEU A 66 -9.42 3.54 -5.11
N HIS A 67 -9.23 4.85 -5.23
CA HIS A 67 -10.35 5.74 -5.51
C HIS A 67 -10.79 5.49 -6.96
N PRO A 68 -12.06 5.14 -7.22
CA PRO A 68 -12.59 4.94 -8.57
C PRO A 68 -12.58 6.25 -9.38
#